data_AF-A0A2T4UL69-F1
#
_entry.id   AF-A0A2T4UL69-F1
#
_cell.length_a   1.000
_cell.length_b   1.000
_cell.length_c   1.000
_cell.angle_alpha   90.00
_cell.angle_beta   90.00
_cell.angle_gamma   90.00
#
_symmetry.space_group_name_H-M   'P 1'
#
loop_
_entity.id
_entity.type
_entity.pdbx_description
1 polymer ?
#
loop_
_entity_poly.entity_id
_entity_poly.type
_entity_poly.pdbx_seq_one_letter_code
_entity_poly.pdbx_strand_id
1 'polypeptide(L)'
;MAQHEPFPDPASAPPLRGYAFLTATFAGLAVVGGALAGRAGPSVELQARDVALLGAATFKISRLVTREHVTTVMRRPFTRHAGPDGDPTEVPRRDGPVRQALGELLLCPYCLDHWVAAGFVIGLHRAPDTTRAVAAVYAVTAVGDAAQLAWRAAQARA
;
A
#
# COMPACT_ATOMS: atom_id res chain seq x y z
N MET A 1 -17.45 -10.00 20.57
CA MET A 1 -16.90 -8.73 21.06
C MET A 1 -16.90 -7.74 19.91
N ALA A 2 -18.00 -7.02 19.73
CA ALA A 2 -18.11 -5.97 18.72
C ALA A 2 -17.36 -4.74 19.26
N GLN A 3 -16.25 -4.38 18.62
CA GLN A 3 -15.52 -3.17 18.95
C GLN A 3 -16.42 -1.98 18.60
N HIS A 4 -16.84 -1.24 19.62
CA HIS A 4 -17.51 0.04 19.46
C HIS A 4 -16.48 1.03 18.94
N GLU A 5 -16.33 1.13 17.62
CA GLU A 5 -15.53 2.21 17.03
C GLU A 5 -16.24 3.53 17.36
N PRO A 6 -15.59 4.46 18.08
CA PRO A 6 -16.18 5.76 18.37
C PRO A 6 -16.59 6.43 17.05
N PHE A 7 -17.80 6.96 17.00
CA PHE A 7 -18.26 7.77 15.87
C PHE A 7 -17.20 8.85 15.58
N PRO A 8 -16.77 9.05 14.31
CA PRO A 8 -15.75 10.04 13.99
C PRO A 8 -16.14 11.41 14.57
N ASP A 9 -15.21 12.05 15.28
CA ASP A 9 -15.41 13.41 15.78
C ASP A 9 -15.88 14.32 14.62
N PRO A 10 -17.07 14.96 14.73
CA PRO A 10 -17.61 15.82 13.68
C PRO A 10 -16.69 17.00 13.31
N ALA A 11 -15.69 17.32 14.13
CA ALA A 11 -14.65 18.31 13.82
C ALA A 11 -13.55 17.80 12.86
N SER A 12 -13.52 16.50 12.56
CA SER A 12 -12.55 15.90 11.62
C SER A 12 -13.08 15.88 10.18
N ALA A 13 -13.29 17.07 9.60
CA ALA A 13 -13.69 17.16 8.20
C ALA A 13 -12.66 16.45 7.29
N PRO A 14 -13.10 15.60 6.34
CA PRO A 14 -12.19 14.91 5.43
C PRO A 14 -11.41 15.92 4.57
N PRO A 15 -10.13 15.68 4.25
CA PRO A 15 -9.30 16.59 3.47
C PRO A 15 -9.68 16.51 1.98
N LEU A 16 -10.86 17.00 1.60
CA LEU A 16 -11.41 16.86 0.23
C LEU A 16 -10.45 17.33 -0.87
N ARG A 17 -9.71 18.42 -0.62
CA ARG A 17 -8.68 18.91 -1.55
C ARG A 17 -7.51 17.93 -1.71
N GLY A 18 -7.10 17.29 -0.62
CA GLY A 18 -6.07 16.26 -0.63
C GLY A 18 -6.53 14.99 -1.35
N TYR A 19 -7.78 14.58 -1.12
CA TYR A 19 -8.37 13.44 -1.85
C TYR A 19 -8.51 13.73 -3.34
N ALA A 20 -9.01 14.91 -3.72
CA ALA A 20 -9.09 15.32 -5.11
C ALA A 20 -7.70 15.29 -5.78
N PHE A 21 -6.66 15.76 -5.08
CA PHE A 21 -5.29 15.68 -5.56
C PHE A 21 -4.81 14.24 -5.76
N LEU A 22 -5.02 13.35 -4.79
CA LEU A 22 -4.61 11.94 -4.90
C LEU A 22 -5.35 11.22 -6.03
N THR A 23 -6.67 11.41 -6.13
CA THR A 23 -7.49 10.81 -7.19
C THR A 23 -7.07 11.32 -8.58
N ALA A 24 -6.86 12.63 -8.73
CA ALA A 24 -6.38 13.20 -9.98
C ALA A 24 -4.98 12.69 -10.34
N THR A 25 -4.10 12.54 -9.36
CA THR A 25 -2.74 11.98 -9.56
C THR A 25 -2.82 10.52 -10.00
N PHE A 26 -3.63 9.70 -9.32
CA PHE A 26 -3.82 8.30 -9.68
C PHE A 26 -4.41 8.16 -11.10
N ALA A 27 -5.47 8.90 -11.41
CA ALA A 27 -6.08 8.91 -12.74
C ALA A 27 -5.09 9.37 -13.82
N GLY A 28 -4.32 10.43 -13.55
CA GLY A 28 -3.29 10.92 -14.45
C GLY A 28 -2.21 9.88 -14.71
N LEU A 29 -1.71 9.21 -13.67
CA LEU A 29 -0.74 8.12 -13.81
C LEU A 29 -1.31 6.92 -14.56
N ALA A 30 -2.58 6.57 -14.35
CA ALA A 30 -3.24 5.50 -15.08
C ALA A 30 -3.36 5.81 -16.57
N VAL A 31 -3.78 7.04 -16.93
CA VAL A 31 -3.86 7.50 -18.32
C VAL A 31 -2.48 7.53 -18.98
N VAL A 32 -1.51 8.14 -18.31
CA VAL A 32 -0.12 8.21 -18.82
C VAL A 32 0.44 6.80 -18.95
N GLY A 33 0.33 5.97 -17.92
CA GLY A 33 0.79 4.58 -17.90
C GLY A 33 0.19 3.75 -19.03
N GLY A 34 -1.13 3.85 -19.25
CA GLY A 34 -1.84 3.19 -20.34
C GLY A 34 -1.38 3.66 -21.73
N ALA A 35 -1.24 4.98 -21.93
CA ALA A 35 -0.74 5.54 -23.18
C ALA A 35 0.71 5.12 -23.47
N LEU A 36 1.50 5.00 -22.43
CA LEU A 36 2.90 4.58 -22.47
C LEU A 36 3.04 3.07 -22.70
N ALA A 37 2.14 2.26 -22.16
CA ALA A 37 2.06 0.81 -22.41
C ALA A 37 1.60 0.53 -23.85
N GLY A 38 0.63 1.28 -24.36
CA GLY A 38 0.18 1.15 -25.76
C GLY A 38 1.25 1.52 -26.79
N ARG A 39 2.32 2.22 -26.38
CA ARG A 39 3.49 2.52 -27.23
C ARG A 39 4.64 1.51 -27.10
N ALA A 40 4.59 0.60 -26.15
CA ALA A 40 5.72 -0.26 -25.77
C ALA A 40 5.86 -1.56 -26.58
N GLY A 41 5.06 -1.77 -27.62
CA GLY A 41 5.11 -2.97 -28.47
C GLY A 41 4.02 -4.01 -28.11
N PRO A 42 4.25 -5.31 -28.36
CA PRO A 42 3.25 -6.35 -28.10
C PRO A 42 2.79 -6.33 -26.63
N SER A 43 1.49 -6.47 -26.41
CA SER A 43 0.92 -6.50 -25.06
C SER A 43 1.49 -7.68 -24.27
N VAL A 44 2.02 -7.42 -23.07
CA VAL A 44 2.34 -8.49 -22.12
C VAL A 44 1.06 -9.19 -21.73
N GLU A 45 0.98 -10.49 -22.00
CA GLU A 45 -0.18 -11.30 -21.65
C GLU A 45 -0.16 -11.58 -20.14
N LEU A 46 -1.18 -11.09 -19.44
CA LEU A 46 -1.35 -11.31 -18.00
C LEU A 46 -1.80 -12.73 -17.73
N GLN A 47 -0.88 -13.57 -17.30
CA GLN A 47 -1.18 -14.95 -16.95
C GLN A 47 -1.61 -15.04 -15.47
N ALA A 48 -2.38 -16.07 -15.12
CA ALA A 48 -2.85 -16.27 -13.74
C ALA A 48 -1.71 -16.29 -12.70
N ARG A 49 -0.52 -16.81 -13.09
CA ARG A 49 0.68 -16.77 -12.25
C ARG A 49 1.17 -15.35 -11.97
N ASP A 50 1.06 -14.44 -12.95
CA ASP A 50 1.50 -13.06 -12.80
C ASP A 50 0.53 -12.34 -11.86
N VAL A 51 -0.79 -12.61 -11.97
CA VAL A 51 -1.79 -12.07 -11.03
C VAL A 51 -1.52 -12.55 -9.60
N ALA A 52 -1.24 -13.84 -9.39
CA ALA A 52 -0.92 -14.37 -8.08
C ALA A 52 0.38 -13.78 -7.51
N LEU A 53 1.44 -13.69 -8.34
CA LEU A 53 2.74 -13.14 -7.97
C LEU A 53 2.63 -11.65 -7.58
N LEU A 54 2.05 -10.84 -8.48
CA LEU A 54 1.86 -9.41 -8.27
C LEU A 54 0.89 -9.13 -7.11
N GLY A 55 -0.14 -9.96 -6.94
CA GLY A 55 -1.08 -9.86 -5.82
C GLY A 55 -0.42 -10.10 -4.47
N ALA A 56 0.36 -11.18 -4.33
CA ALA A 56 1.12 -11.47 -3.11
C ALA A 56 2.17 -10.38 -2.81
N ALA A 57 2.87 -9.91 -3.86
CA ALA A 57 3.83 -8.82 -3.74
C ALA A 57 3.17 -7.51 -3.30
N THR A 58 2.02 -7.16 -3.90
CA THR A 58 1.24 -5.96 -3.58
C THR A 58 0.85 -5.97 -2.11
N PHE A 59 0.22 -7.06 -1.66
CA PHE A 59 -0.17 -7.23 -0.26
C PHE A 59 1.02 -7.05 0.71
N LYS A 60 2.17 -7.67 0.40
CA LYS A 60 3.36 -7.57 1.25
C LYS A 60 3.94 -6.17 1.26
N ILE A 61 4.10 -5.52 0.11
CA ILE A 61 4.65 -4.16 0.03
C ILE A 61 3.75 -3.19 0.78
N SER A 62 2.44 -3.24 0.56
CA SER A 62 1.52 -2.32 1.22
C SER A 62 1.54 -2.47 2.72
N ARG A 63 1.55 -3.71 3.25
CA ARG A 63 1.69 -3.94 4.69
C ARG A 63 3.06 -3.51 5.21
N LEU A 64 4.12 -3.79 4.46
CA LEU A 64 5.48 -3.37 4.83
C LEU A 64 5.54 -1.85 5.01
N VAL A 65 5.06 -1.10 4.03
CA VAL A 65 5.07 0.37 4.08
C VAL A 65 4.15 0.90 5.18
N THR A 66 2.95 0.36 5.31
CA THR A 66 1.93 0.91 6.22
C THR A 66 2.06 0.47 7.67
N ARG A 67 2.79 -0.61 7.98
CA ARG A 67 2.83 -1.21 9.32
C ARG A 67 4.22 -1.40 9.91
N GLU A 68 5.26 -1.66 9.11
CA GLU A 68 6.57 -2.01 9.66
C GLU A 68 7.29 -0.81 10.28
N HIS A 69 7.97 -1.01 11.40
CA HIS A 69 8.70 0.07 12.08
C HIS A 69 9.84 0.64 11.22
N VAL A 70 10.48 -0.18 10.39
CA VAL A 70 11.56 0.27 9.51
C VAL A 70 11.09 1.36 8.53
N THR A 71 9.81 1.39 8.16
CA THR A 71 9.25 2.41 7.25
C THR A 71 8.72 3.64 7.97
N THR A 72 8.85 3.73 9.30
CA THR A 72 8.46 4.94 10.05
C THR A 72 9.25 6.17 9.58
N VAL A 73 10.46 6.03 9.04
CA VAL A 73 11.20 7.14 8.40
C VAL A 73 10.42 7.72 7.20
N MET A 74 9.76 6.87 6.41
CA MET A 74 8.95 7.28 5.27
C MET A 74 7.61 7.90 5.70
N ARG A 75 7.03 7.43 6.81
CA ARG A 75 5.73 7.88 7.33
C ARG A 75 5.83 9.14 8.21
N ARG A 76 6.90 9.31 8.98
CA ARG A 76 7.20 10.45 9.87
C ARG A 76 6.88 11.83 9.28
N PRO A 77 7.21 12.12 8.00
CA PRO A 77 6.86 13.39 7.39
C PRO A 77 5.36 13.60 7.22
N PHE A 78 4.52 12.57 7.23
CA PHE A 78 3.07 12.66 7.00
C PHE A 78 2.25 12.24 8.22
N THR A 79 2.86 11.55 9.19
CA THR A 79 2.19 11.03 10.39
C THR A 79 2.80 11.59 11.69
N ARG A 80 2.05 11.48 12.78
CA ARG A 80 2.47 11.76 14.16
C ARG A 80 1.97 10.64 15.06
N HIS A 81 2.65 10.38 16.17
CA HIS A 81 2.16 9.42 17.17
C HIS A 81 0.93 9.99 17.88
N ALA A 82 -0.05 9.13 18.15
CA ALA A 82 -1.32 9.50 18.76
C ALA A 82 -1.37 9.32 20.28
N GLY A 83 -0.37 8.66 20.88
CA GLY A 83 -0.30 8.38 22.32
C GLY A 83 0.99 8.88 22.99
N PRO A 84 1.11 8.70 24.32
CA PRO A 84 2.35 8.96 25.06
C PRO A 84 3.52 8.12 24.50
N ASP A 85 4.75 8.57 24.75
CA ASP A 85 5.98 7.97 24.22
C ASP A 85 5.97 6.44 24.38
N GLY A 86 5.76 5.71 23.28
CA GLY A 86 5.65 4.25 23.25
C GLY A 86 4.41 3.68 22.57
N ASP A 87 3.36 4.48 22.31
CA ASP A 87 2.21 4.02 21.53
C ASP A 87 2.58 3.93 20.02
N PRO A 88 2.59 2.73 19.41
CA PRO A 88 2.90 2.55 17.99
C PRO A 88 1.82 3.11 17.06
N THR A 89 0.74 3.68 17.61
CA THR A 89 -0.37 4.24 16.85
C THR A 89 0.03 5.57 16.21
N GLU A 90 0.26 5.54 14.90
CA GLU A 90 0.46 6.71 14.06
C GLU A 90 -0.89 7.24 13.54
N VAL A 91 -1.07 8.56 13.56
CA VAL A 91 -2.19 9.26 12.93
C VAL A 91 -1.69 10.24 11.86
N PRO A 92 -2.48 10.51 10.81
CA PRO A 92 -2.15 11.51 9.81
C PRO A 92 -1.97 12.89 10.44
N ARG A 93 -0.99 13.65 9.94
CA ARG A 93 -0.85 15.06 10.30
C ARG A 93 -1.95 15.88 9.63
N ARG A 94 -2.45 16.91 10.32
CA ARG A 94 -3.59 17.75 9.88
C ARG A 94 -3.21 19.19 9.55
N ASP A 95 -1.93 19.45 9.32
CA ASP A 95 -1.41 20.80 9.05
C ASP A 95 -1.44 21.17 7.55
N GLY A 96 -1.98 20.31 6.70
CA GLY A 96 -2.27 20.63 5.30
C GLY A 96 -3.08 19.54 4.59
N PRO A 97 -3.94 19.89 3.61
CA PRO A 97 -4.88 18.94 3.01
C PRO A 97 -4.19 17.79 2.27
N VAL A 98 -3.14 18.08 1.49
CA VAL A 98 -2.36 17.05 0.78
C VAL A 98 -1.54 16.20 1.74
N ARG A 99 -0.91 16.85 2.74
CA ARG A 99 -0.09 16.16 3.74
C ARG A 99 -0.94 15.19 4.57
N GLN A 100 -2.16 15.58 4.93
CA GLN A 100 -3.12 14.73 5.61
C GLN A 100 -3.54 13.54 4.73
N ALA A 101 -3.94 13.78 3.49
CA ALA A 101 -4.35 12.72 2.57
C ALA A 101 -3.23 11.70 2.31
N LEU A 102 -1.97 12.17 2.18
CA LEU A 102 -0.80 11.29 2.06
C LEU A 102 -0.56 10.47 3.34
N GLY A 103 -0.75 11.08 4.52
CA GLY A 103 -0.68 10.35 5.79
C GLY A 103 -1.75 9.26 5.90
N GLU A 104 -2.97 9.54 5.47
CA GLU A 104 -4.07 8.57 5.42
C GLU A 104 -3.77 7.44 4.42
N LEU A 105 -3.23 7.76 3.25
CA LEU A 105 -2.78 6.78 2.26
C LEU A 105 -1.68 5.85 2.83
N LEU A 106 -0.67 6.42 3.48
CA LEU A 106 0.47 5.68 4.05
C LEU A 106 0.12 4.87 5.30
N LEU A 107 -1.03 5.11 5.92
CA LEU A 107 -1.54 4.32 7.05
C LEU A 107 -2.61 3.30 6.62
N CYS A 108 -3.15 3.44 5.41
CA CYS A 108 -4.18 2.57 4.85
C CYS A 108 -3.58 1.55 3.86
N PRO A 109 -3.39 0.27 4.26
CA PRO A 109 -2.82 -0.74 3.37
C PRO A 109 -3.65 -0.95 2.11
N TYR A 110 -4.98 -0.96 2.23
CA TYR A 110 -5.89 -1.11 1.08
C TYR A 110 -5.78 0.03 0.08
N CYS A 111 -5.61 1.25 0.58
CA CYS A 111 -5.45 2.42 -0.26
C CYS A 111 -4.12 2.33 -1.02
N LEU A 112 -3.05 1.94 -0.31
CA LEU A 112 -1.73 1.76 -0.89
C LEU A 112 -1.65 0.59 -1.88
N ASP A 113 -2.44 -0.47 -1.69
CA ASP A 113 -2.54 -1.62 -2.62
C ASP A 113 -2.85 -1.16 -4.05
N HIS A 114 -3.75 -0.19 -4.20
CA HIS A 114 -4.13 0.32 -5.52
C HIS A 114 -2.95 1.00 -6.23
N TRP A 115 -2.13 1.74 -5.50
CA TRP A 115 -0.94 2.42 -6.05
C TRP A 115 0.15 1.42 -6.43
N VAL A 116 0.40 0.45 -5.56
CA VAL A 116 1.40 -0.60 -5.81
C VAL A 116 0.99 -1.48 -7.00
N ALA A 117 -0.28 -1.90 -7.05
CA ALA A 117 -0.81 -2.69 -8.15
C ALA A 117 -0.72 -1.93 -9.49
N ALA A 118 -1.11 -0.65 -9.51
CA ALA A 118 -0.98 0.18 -10.71
C ALA A 118 0.48 0.30 -11.16
N GLY A 119 1.40 0.50 -10.22
CA GLY A 119 2.85 0.52 -10.49
C GLY A 119 3.34 -0.79 -11.09
N PHE A 120 2.89 -1.94 -10.58
CA PHE A 120 3.24 -3.25 -11.13
C PHE A 120 2.70 -3.47 -12.54
N VAL A 121 1.44 -3.11 -12.80
CA VAL A 121 0.85 -3.25 -14.15
C VAL A 121 1.60 -2.40 -15.16
N ILE A 122 1.88 -1.12 -14.82
CA ILE A 122 2.66 -0.24 -15.69
C ILE A 122 4.09 -0.78 -15.87
N GLY A 123 4.71 -1.24 -14.78
CA GLY A 123 6.04 -1.84 -14.79
C GLY A 123 6.13 -3.06 -15.70
N LEU A 124 5.13 -3.94 -15.65
CA LEU A 124 5.10 -5.17 -16.44
C LEU A 124 5.11 -4.87 -17.94
N HIS A 125 4.41 -3.82 -18.38
CA HIS A 125 4.43 -3.39 -19.79
C HIS A 125 5.74 -2.72 -20.21
N ARG A 126 6.55 -2.24 -19.26
CA ARG A 126 7.77 -1.46 -19.55
C ARG A 126 9.06 -2.24 -19.38
N ALA A 127 9.12 -3.09 -18.36
CA ALA A 127 10.29 -3.87 -17.97
C ALA A 127 9.82 -5.18 -17.31
N PRO A 128 9.21 -6.11 -18.06
CA PRO A 128 8.53 -7.28 -17.51
C PRO A 128 9.40 -8.14 -16.60
N ASP A 129 10.66 -8.38 -17.00
CA ASP A 129 11.57 -9.25 -16.23
C ASP A 129 11.98 -8.61 -14.90
N THR A 130 12.31 -7.31 -14.92
CA THR A 130 12.60 -6.55 -13.70
C THR A 130 11.40 -6.49 -12.78
N THR A 131 10.20 -6.24 -13.32
CA THR A 131 8.97 -6.20 -12.55
C THR A 131 8.66 -7.54 -11.91
N ARG A 132 8.79 -8.65 -12.64
CA ARG A 132 8.61 -10.01 -12.11
C ARG A 132 9.64 -10.34 -11.04
N ALA A 133 10.91 -9.94 -11.22
CA ALA A 133 11.95 -10.16 -10.23
C ALA A 133 11.66 -9.43 -8.92
N VAL A 134 11.27 -8.14 -8.98
CA VAL A 134 10.88 -7.37 -7.80
C VAL A 134 9.66 -7.99 -7.12
N ALA A 135 8.62 -8.34 -7.89
CA ALA A 135 7.44 -8.98 -7.35
C ALA A 135 7.76 -10.33 -6.68
N ALA A 136 8.65 -11.13 -7.27
CA ALA A 136 9.08 -12.40 -6.70
C ALA A 136 9.76 -12.25 -5.34
N VAL A 137 10.62 -11.24 -5.16
CA VAL A 137 11.25 -10.96 -3.86
C VAL A 137 10.18 -10.78 -2.78
N TYR A 138 9.20 -9.91 -3.02
CA TYR A 138 8.16 -9.64 -2.03
C TYR A 138 7.18 -10.81 -1.87
N ALA A 139 6.80 -11.49 -2.95
CA ALA A 139 5.91 -12.65 -2.88
C ALA A 139 6.52 -13.79 -2.05
N VAL A 140 7.82 -14.10 -2.23
CA VAL A 140 8.51 -15.12 -1.43
C VAL A 140 8.55 -14.72 0.05
N THR A 141 8.79 -13.44 0.37
CA THR A 141 8.71 -12.98 1.77
C THR A 141 7.31 -13.10 2.36
N ALA A 142 6.25 -12.86 1.56
CA ALA A 142 4.87 -13.03 2.00
C ALA A 142 4.56 -14.49 2.38
N VAL A 143 5.07 -15.44 1.58
CA VAL A 143 4.97 -16.88 1.88
C VAL A 143 5.71 -17.22 3.17
N GLY A 144 6.91 -16.67 3.36
CA GLY A 144 7.69 -16.84 4.59
C GLY A 144 6.94 -16.36 5.83
N ASP A 145 6.35 -15.17 5.77
CA ASP A 145 5.55 -14.62 6.88
C ASP A 145 4.32 -15.49 7.18
N ALA A 146 3.63 -15.96 6.14
CA ALA A 146 2.47 -16.83 6.29
C ALA A 146 2.86 -18.16 6.98
N ALA A 147 4.00 -18.73 6.61
CA ALA A 147 4.53 -19.93 7.26
C ALA A 147 4.88 -19.68 8.74
N GLN A 148 5.51 -18.54 9.05
CA GLN A 148 5.80 -18.16 10.44
C GLN A 148 4.53 -17.96 11.27
N LEU A 149 3.50 -17.33 10.71
CA LEU A 149 2.20 -17.15 11.36
C LEU A 149 1.50 -18.49 11.60
N ALA A 150 1.52 -19.38 10.61
CA ALA A 150 0.96 -20.72 10.73
C ALA A 150 1.68 -21.53 11.83
N TRP A 151 3.01 -21.44 11.89
CA TRP A 151 3.82 -22.09 12.92
C TRP A 151 3.50 -21.56 14.32
N ARG A 152 3.38 -20.24 14.49
CA ARG A 152 2.95 -19.63 15.77
C ARG A 152 1.55 -20.08 16.17
N ALA A 153 0.61 -20.13 15.22
CA ALA A 153 -0.75 -20.59 15.47
C ALA A 153 -0.82 -22.09 15.80
N ALA A 154 0.07 -22.91 15.24
CA ALA A 154 0.18 -24.32 15.58
C ALA A 154 0.70 -24.52 17.01
N GLN A 155 1.75 -23.79 17.41
CA GLN A 155 2.28 -23.83 18.78
C GLN A 155 1.27 -23.37 19.83
N ALA A 156 0.48 -22.33 19.54
CA ALA A 156 -0.53 -21.83 20.49
C ALA A 156 -1.70 -22.79 20.73
N ARG A 157 -1.85 -23.83 19.89
CA ARG A 157 -2.89 -24.87 20.03
C ARG A 157 -2.38 -26.15 20.71
N ALA A 158 -1.07 -26.29 20.89
CA ALA A 158 -0.45 -27.39 21.62
C ALA A 158 -0.37 -27.05 23.11
#